data_AF-A0A7C7YFK9-F1
#
_entry.id   AF-A0A7C7YFK9-F1
#
_cell.length_a   1.000
_cell.length_b   1.000
_cell.length_c   1.000
_cell.angle_alpha   90.00
_cell.angle_beta   90.00
_cell.angle_gamma   90.00
#
_symmetry.space_group_name_H-M   'P 1'
#
loop_
_entity.id
_entity.type
_entity.pdbx_description
1 polymer ?
#
loop_
_entity_poly.entity_id
_entity_poly.type
_entity_poly.pdbx_seq_one_letter_code
_entity_poly.pdbx_strand_id
1 'polypeptide(L)'
;MNALPDRIRILVLVNDLDAFEIVRNPWPDRIEFIEVPSDVDLTTWPQDPFLVVDNAEEGKSLITSRAFSRARDIEMGGFVAAKMGWLHEHSQLSFEGGNLVSDEETSFIGGNTIRINAAELKLTEKEVARHFALLLGRRIVVIGPVPQPVGHIDMILTPLGGGKILLADPNWGAEIAERELLDSPRQVEDFELRAEEMFFGHPEIHELKQPDEQTIKRPELVGRTGEAVADSRELAGALDSIAQELVSQGFGVERVPYLSVRSSNPETNGVVGSRAAGPNYPVLTYNNVLIEEAGGEQHAYVPRYSLDALDREGHAVWRNLGYRVHPIDELTTSATYGGSLRCAVKVLAR
;
A
#
# COMPACT_ATOMS: atom_id res chain seq x y z
N MET A 1 -8.57 -11.12 5.53
CA MET A 1 -8.25 -12.56 5.30
C MET A 1 -9.45 -13.34 4.78
N ASN A 2 -10.58 -13.35 5.50
CA ASN A 2 -11.77 -14.13 5.12
C ASN A 2 -12.39 -13.74 3.76
N ALA A 3 -12.18 -12.49 3.31
CA ALA A 3 -12.67 -12.01 2.02
C ALA A 3 -11.87 -12.51 0.80
N LEU A 4 -10.69 -13.12 1.01
CA LEU A 4 -9.95 -13.79 -0.07
C LEU A 4 -10.55 -15.19 -0.32
N PRO A 5 -10.46 -15.76 -1.53
CA PRO A 5 -10.99 -17.09 -1.83
C PRO A 5 -10.17 -18.20 -1.15
N ASP A 6 -10.81 -19.36 -0.98
CA ASP A 6 -10.23 -20.51 -0.27
C ASP A 6 -8.97 -21.10 -0.92
N ARG A 7 -8.77 -20.85 -2.21
CA ARG A 7 -7.55 -21.28 -2.92
C ARG A 7 -6.29 -20.50 -2.52
N ILE A 8 -6.45 -19.32 -1.91
CA ILE A 8 -5.30 -18.52 -1.46
C ILE A 8 -4.89 -18.99 -0.08
N ARG A 9 -3.67 -19.53 0.01
CA ARG A 9 -2.99 -19.82 1.27
C ARG A 9 -2.43 -18.52 1.85
N ILE A 10 -2.61 -18.34 3.15
CA ILE A 10 -2.28 -17.12 3.89
C ILE A 10 -1.30 -17.48 5.00
N LEU A 11 -0.20 -16.74 5.07
CA LEU A 11 0.73 -16.79 6.19
C LEU A 11 0.52 -15.53 7.03
N VAL A 12 0.38 -15.69 8.35
CA VAL A 12 0.20 -14.58 9.29
C VAL A 12 1.38 -14.58 10.25
N LEU A 13 2.20 -13.52 10.21
CA LEU A 13 3.24 -13.33 11.21
C LEU A 13 2.60 -12.84 12.50
N VAL A 14 2.89 -13.50 13.62
CA VAL A 14 2.30 -13.20 14.93
C VAL A 14 3.35 -13.29 16.01
N ASN A 15 3.44 -12.28 16.88
CA ASN A 15 4.31 -12.27 18.06
C ASN A 15 3.57 -12.62 19.36
N ASP A 16 2.24 -12.64 19.31
CA ASP A 16 1.35 -13.08 20.39
C ASP A 16 0.17 -13.83 19.76
N LEU A 17 0.19 -15.16 19.82
CA LEU A 17 -0.89 -16.00 19.28
C LEU A 17 -2.13 -15.96 20.19
N ASP A 18 -1.95 -15.72 21.49
CA ASP A 18 -3.05 -15.70 22.46
C ASP A 18 -3.91 -14.42 22.31
N ALA A 19 -3.38 -13.39 21.65
CA ALA A 19 -4.13 -12.19 21.28
C ALA A 19 -5.24 -12.44 20.23
N PHE A 20 -5.22 -13.59 19.54
CA PHE A 20 -6.24 -13.92 18.56
C PHE A 20 -7.46 -14.57 19.25
N GLU A 21 -8.63 -13.93 19.16
CA GLU A 21 -9.89 -14.47 19.72
C GLU A 21 -10.31 -15.82 19.08
N ILE A 22 -9.75 -16.16 17.93
CA ILE A 22 -9.99 -17.43 17.24
C ILE A 22 -9.17 -18.53 17.93
N VAL A 23 -9.74 -19.13 18.97
CA VAL A 23 -9.15 -20.23 19.78
C VAL A 23 -8.68 -21.42 18.92
N ARG A 24 -9.25 -21.61 17.71
CA ARG A 24 -8.81 -22.59 16.71
C ARG A 24 -9.02 -22.04 15.31
N ASN A 25 -7.94 -21.94 14.54
CA ASN A 25 -8.00 -21.62 13.11
C ASN A 25 -8.96 -22.60 12.39
N PRO A 26 -10.12 -22.13 11.89
CA PRO A 26 -11.09 -23.02 11.26
C PRO A 26 -10.67 -23.45 9.84
N TRP A 27 -9.56 -22.90 9.31
CA TRP A 27 -9.01 -23.22 8.00
C TRP A 27 -7.50 -23.55 8.09
N PRO A 28 -7.11 -24.64 8.79
CA PRO A 28 -5.69 -24.96 9.03
C PRO A 28 -4.91 -25.27 7.76
N ASP A 29 -5.57 -25.73 6.69
CA ASP A 29 -4.93 -25.98 5.39
C ASP A 29 -4.72 -24.70 4.58
N ARG A 30 -5.34 -23.59 5.00
CA ARG A 30 -5.37 -22.32 4.28
C ARG A 30 -4.61 -21.22 5.01
N ILE A 31 -4.82 -21.07 6.31
CA ILE A 31 -4.17 -20.06 7.14
C ILE A 31 -3.12 -20.74 7.98
N GLU A 32 -1.91 -20.20 7.99
CA GLU A 32 -0.83 -20.71 8.81
C GLU A 32 -0.15 -19.57 9.56
N PHE A 33 0.06 -19.76 10.85
CA PHE A 33 0.76 -18.79 11.69
C PHE A 33 2.27 -19.02 11.62
N ILE A 34 3.01 -17.94 11.45
CA ILE A 34 4.45 -17.87 11.64
C ILE A 34 4.67 -17.14 12.97
N GLU A 35 4.83 -17.92 14.03
CA GLU A 35 5.13 -17.39 15.36
C GLU A 35 6.54 -16.77 15.35
N VAL A 36 6.62 -15.50 15.74
CA VAL A 36 7.86 -14.78 15.96
C VAL A 36 8.06 -14.55 17.47
N PRO A 37 9.29 -14.31 17.94
CA PRO A 37 9.52 -14.05 19.36
C PRO A 37 8.69 -12.86 19.86
N SER A 38 8.15 -12.96 21.09
CA SER A 38 7.26 -11.94 21.66
C SER A 38 7.94 -10.59 21.93
N ASP A 39 9.27 -10.56 21.96
CA ASP A 39 10.10 -9.34 22.07
C ASP A 39 10.44 -8.71 20.70
N VAL A 40 9.90 -9.26 19.61
CA VAL A 40 10.00 -8.68 18.27
C VAL A 40 8.73 -7.90 17.97
N ASP A 41 8.84 -6.57 18.08
CA ASP A 41 7.77 -5.66 17.66
C ASP A 41 7.72 -5.58 16.13
N LEU A 42 6.61 -6.07 15.57
CA LEU A 42 6.31 -5.99 14.14
C LEU A 42 5.11 -5.06 13.91
N THR A 43 5.15 -4.30 12.81
CA THR A 43 3.96 -3.60 12.33
C THR A 43 3.11 -4.48 11.42
N THR A 44 1.93 -4.00 11.04
CA THR A 44 0.98 -4.72 10.16
C THR A 44 1.27 -4.54 8.67
N TRP A 45 2.48 -4.08 8.30
CA TRP A 45 2.81 -3.64 6.94
C TRP A 45 3.90 -4.53 6.28
N PRO A 46 3.60 -5.81 6.00
CA PRO A 46 4.58 -6.75 5.46
C PRO A 46 4.98 -6.44 4.01
N GLN A 47 4.28 -5.53 3.33
CA GLN A 47 4.60 -5.14 1.96
C GLN A 47 5.94 -4.40 1.85
N ASP A 48 6.38 -3.70 2.88
CA ASP A 48 7.50 -2.77 2.76
C ASP A 48 8.90 -3.35 3.00
N PRO A 49 9.15 -4.16 4.04
CA PRO A 49 10.52 -4.40 4.50
C PRO A 49 11.36 -5.29 3.59
N PHE A 50 10.74 -6.09 2.71
CA PHE A 50 11.44 -6.99 1.81
C PHE A 50 10.74 -7.10 0.45
N LEU A 51 11.43 -7.67 -0.54
CA LEU A 51 10.91 -8.01 -1.87
C LEU A 51 10.95 -9.52 -2.05
N VAL A 52 10.10 -10.01 -2.94
CA VAL A 52 10.11 -11.40 -3.39
C VAL A 52 10.69 -11.39 -4.80
N VAL A 53 11.79 -12.11 -5.00
CA VAL A 53 12.43 -12.25 -6.30
C VAL A 53 12.41 -13.72 -6.69
N ASP A 54 12.08 -13.97 -7.95
CA ASP A 54 12.09 -15.32 -8.53
C ASP A 54 13.23 -15.39 -9.54
N ASN A 55 14.28 -16.14 -9.20
CA ASN A 55 15.41 -16.39 -10.08
C ASN A 55 15.24 -17.79 -10.68
N ALA A 56 15.22 -17.88 -12.01
CA ALA A 56 15.05 -19.15 -12.71
C ALA A 56 16.12 -20.21 -12.36
N GLU A 57 17.32 -19.79 -11.98
CA GLU A 57 18.42 -20.70 -11.62
C GLU A 57 18.48 -21.02 -10.12
N GLU A 58 18.19 -20.03 -9.27
CA GLU A 58 18.38 -20.11 -7.80
C GLU A 58 17.06 -20.33 -7.03
N GLY A 59 15.91 -20.23 -7.71
CA GLY A 59 14.59 -20.29 -7.12
C GLY A 59 14.14 -18.96 -6.51
N LYS A 60 13.15 -19.03 -5.61
CA LYS A 60 12.60 -17.86 -4.92
C LYS A 60 13.51 -17.40 -3.79
N SER A 61 13.77 -16.10 -3.74
CA SER A 61 14.49 -15.44 -2.64
C SER A 61 13.69 -14.28 -2.07
N LEU A 62 13.91 -14.00 -0.79
CA LEU A 62 13.44 -12.80 -0.12
C LEU A 62 14.60 -11.85 0.07
N ILE A 63 14.45 -10.62 -0.40
CA ILE A 63 15.49 -9.59 -0.34
C ILE A 63 15.02 -8.49 0.59
N THR A 64 15.65 -8.34 1.74
CA THR A 64 15.36 -7.26 2.68
C THR A 64 16.12 -5.98 2.29
N SER A 65 15.50 -4.82 2.54
CA SER A 65 16.15 -3.51 2.36
C SER A 65 17.47 -3.42 3.13
N ARG A 66 18.43 -2.63 2.63
CA ARG A 66 19.70 -2.36 3.32
C ARG A 66 19.50 -1.85 4.75
N ALA A 67 18.52 -0.97 4.92
CA ALA A 67 18.14 -0.38 6.20
C ALA A 67 16.61 -0.24 6.25
N PHE A 68 16.03 -0.41 7.44
CA PHE A 68 14.59 -0.24 7.66
C PHE A 68 14.34 0.04 9.15
N SER A 69 13.89 1.25 9.49
CA SER A 69 13.83 1.73 10.89
C SER A 69 12.48 1.55 11.59
N ARG A 70 11.48 0.98 10.91
CA ARG A 70 10.14 0.84 11.47
C ARG A 70 10.06 -0.42 12.34
N ALA A 71 10.08 -0.22 13.65
CA ALA A 71 10.11 -1.30 14.65
C ALA A 71 11.21 -2.33 14.31
N ARG A 72 10.88 -3.62 14.28
CA ARG A 72 11.80 -4.68 13.82
C ARG A 72 11.31 -5.34 12.53
N ASP A 73 10.56 -4.59 11.70
CA ASP A 73 10.00 -5.08 10.43
C ASP A 73 11.06 -5.62 9.46
N ILE A 74 12.31 -5.16 9.56
CA ILE A 74 13.45 -5.66 8.77
C ILE A 74 13.63 -7.18 8.90
N GLU A 75 13.19 -7.78 10.02
CA GLU A 75 13.31 -9.21 10.32
C GLU A 75 12.19 -10.06 9.69
N MET A 76 11.09 -9.45 9.24
CA MET A 76 9.94 -10.18 8.66
C MET A 76 10.37 -11.10 7.52
N GLY A 77 11.25 -10.62 6.63
CA GLY A 77 11.75 -11.41 5.51
C GLY A 77 12.48 -12.68 5.97
N GLY A 78 13.25 -12.60 7.06
CA GLY A 78 13.97 -13.76 7.61
C GLY A 78 13.03 -14.82 8.17
N PHE A 79 11.99 -14.42 8.92
CA PHE A 79 10.99 -15.35 9.44
C PHE A 79 10.23 -16.06 8.31
N VAL A 80 9.81 -15.32 7.29
CA VAL A 80 9.11 -15.90 6.13
C VAL A 80 10.04 -16.82 5.35
N ALA A 81 11.29 -16.42 5.08
CA ALA A 81 12.23 -17.25 4.34
C ALA A 81 12.54 -18.56 5.08
N ALA A 82 12.77 -18.50 6.39
CA ALA A 82 12.99 -19.68 7.23
C ALA A 82 11.78 -20.63 7.18
N LYS A 83 10.56 -20.08 7.23
CA LYS A 83 9.32 -20.86 7.10
C LYS A 83 9.19 -21.55 5.74
N MET A 84 9.53 -20.83 4.67
CA MET A 84 9.36 -21.30 3.29
C MET A 84 10.53 -22.16 2.80
N GLY A 85 11.65 -22.19 3.53
CA GLY A 85 12.89 -22.80 3.06
C GLY A 85 13.50 -22.04 1.87
N TRP A 86 13.30 -20.73 1.81
CA TRP A 86 13.81 -19.87 0.73
C TRP A 86 15.11 -19.18 1.14
N LEU A 87 15.85 -18.69 0.14
CA LEU A 87 17.02 -17.85 0.37
C LEU A 87 16.56 -16.50 0.94
N HIS A 88 17.31 -15.99 1.93
CA HIS A 88 17.12 -14.66 2.50
C HIS A 88 18.39 -13.85 2.34
N GLU A 89 18.29 -12.69 1.73
CA GLU A 89 19.42 -11.81 1.42
C GLU A 89 19.15 -10.38 1.87
N HIS A 90 20.22 -9.64 2.10
CA HIS A 90 20.18 -8.20 2.35
C HIS A 90 20.65 -7.44 1.12
N SER A 91 19.82 -6.51 0.65
CA SER A 91 20.17 -5.62 -0.45
C SER A 91 21.24 -4.61 -0.04
N GLN A 92 22.02 -4.15 -1.02
CA GLN A 92 22.87 -2.96 -0.89
C GLN A 92 22.08 -1.65 -1.10
N LEU A 93 20.82 -1.75 -1.51
CA LEU A 93 19.91 -0.63 -1.74
C LEU A 93 18.89 -0.53 -0.61
N SER A 94 18.57 0.70 -0.21
CA SER A 94 17.50 1.01 0.73
C SER A 94 16.17 1.11 -0.03
N PHE A 95 15.10 0.45 0.41
CA PHE A 95 13.79 0.57 -0.24
C PHE A 95 12.63 0.23 0.70
N GLU A 96 11.42 0.56 0.25
CA GLU A 96 10.17 0.05 0.81
C GLU A 96 9.35 -0.54 -0.33
N GLY A 97 8.84 -1.76 -0.19
CA GLY A 97 8.04 -2.43 -1.22
C GLY A 97 6.75 -1.70 -1.63
N GLY A 98 6.20 -0.78 -0.84
CA GLY A 98 5.14 0.13 -1.31
C GLY A 98 5.63 1.13 -2.39
N ASN A 99 6.92 1.46 -2.40
CA ASN A 99 7.56 2.27 -3.44
C ASN A 99 8.05 1.46 -4.66
N LEU A 100 7.76 0.15 -4.72
CA LEU A 100 8.03 -0.69 -5.89
C LEU A 100 6.77 -1.46 -6.30
N VAL A 101 6.33 -1.22 -7.54
CA VAL A 101 5.27 -1.99 -8.20
C VAL A 101 5.81 -2.55 -9.50
N SER A 102 5.37 -3.73 -9.93
CA SER A 102 5.90 -4.38 -11.13
C SER A 102 4.83 -5.17 -11.86
N ASP A 103 4.97 -5.20 -13.18
CA ASP A 103 4.34 -6.19 -14.06
C ASP A 103 5.40 -7.23 -14.50
N GLU A 104 5.11 -7.96 -15.57
CA GLU A 104 5.98 -9.00 -16.11
C GLU A 104 7.32 -8.44 -16.64
N GLU A 105 7.34 -7.20 -17.15
CA GLU A 105 8.47 -6.65 -17.90
C GLU A 105 9.15 -5.45 -17.22
N THR A 106 8.38 -4.70 -16.44
CA THR A 106 8.76 -3.39 -15.90
C THR A 106 8.53 -3.32 -14.40
N SER A 107 9.52 -2.77 -13.70
CA SER A 107 9.41 -2.32 -12.32
C SER A 107 9.37 -0.79 -12.27
N PHE A 108 8.34 -0.26 -11.63
CA PHE A 108 8.18 1.15 -11.36
C PHE A 108 8.67 1.44 -9.94
N ILE A 109 9.47 2.50 -9.79
CA ILE A 109 10.11 2.86 -8.53
C ILE A 109 9.87 4.34 -8.23
N GLY A 110 9.49 4.66 -6.99
CA GLY A 110 9.31 6.04 -6.56
C GLY A 110 10.59 6.87 -6.65
N GLY A 111 10.48 8.12 -7.11
CA GLY A 111 11.61 9.04 -7.27
C GLY A 111 12.44 9.25 -5.99
N ASN A 112 11.81 9.27 -4.80
CA ASN A 112 12.52 9.44 -3.53
C ASN A 112 13.42 8.24 -3.24
N THR A 113 12.97 7.00 -3.52
CA THR A 113 13.80 5.80 -3.36
C THR A 113 15.07 5.90 -4.19
N ILE A 114 14.99 6.37 -5.43
CA ILE A 114 16.17 6.56 -6.29
C ILE A 114 17.09 7.65 -5.75
N ARG A 115 16.54 8.83 -5.40
CA ARG A 115 17.31 9.98 -4.91
C ARG A 115 18.03 9.69 -3.59
N ILE A 116 17.36 9.03 -2.65
CA ILE A 116 17.93 8.71 -1.33
C ILE A 116 19.11 7.76 -1.50
N ASN A 117 18.94 6.67 -2.26
CA ASN A 117 20.05 5.74 -2.53
C ASN A 117 21.21 6.44 -3.25
N ALA A 118 20.92 7.33 -4.21
CA ALA A 118 21.96 8.06 -4.94
C ALA A 118 22.81 8.91 -3.98
N ALA A 119 22.15 9.62 -3.05
CA ALA A 119 22.82 10.41 -2.03
C ALA A 119 23.62 9.53 -1.04
N GLU A 120 23.00 8.48 -0.47
CA GLU A 120 23.62 7.61 0.54
C GLU A 120 24.81 6.81 0.00
N LEU A 121 24.70 6.32 -1.24
CA LEU A 121 25.72 5.49 -1.88
C LEU A 121 26.74 6.31 -2.68
N LYS A 122 26.55 7.63 -2.78
CA LYS A 122 27.37 8.54 -3.62
C LYS A 122 27.41 8.06 -5.08
N LEU A 123 26.26 7.66 -5.59
CA LEU A 123 26.03 7.23 -6.97
C LEU A 123 25.15 8.25 -7.70
N THR A 124 25.15 8.20 -9.02
CA THR A 124 24.12 8.89 -9.81
C THR A 124 22.78 8.14 -9.75
N GLU A 125 21.67 8.85 -9.92
CA GLU A 125 20.34 8.22 -10.00
C GLU A 125 20.26 7.13 -11.08
N LYS A 126 20.96 7.33 -12.21
CA LYS A 126 21.06 6.36 -13.30
C LYS A 126 21.78 5.08 -12.87
N GLU A 127 22.84 5.19 -12.08
CA GLU A 127 23.55 4.02 -11.54
C GLU A 127 22.68 3.26 -10.53
N VAL A 128 21.95 3.98 -9.67
CA VAL A 128 20.99 3.37 -8.73
C VAL A 128 19.88 2.64 -9.48
N ALA A 129 19.27 3.26 -10.49
CA ALA A 129 18.27 2.60 -11.32
C ALA A 129 18.84 1.35 -12.02
N ARG A 130 20.10 1.37 -12.46
CA ARG A 130 20.78 0.19 -13.00
C ARG A 130 20.97 -0.91 -11.95
N HIS A 131 21.27 -0.57 -10.70
CA HIS A 131 21.37 -1.55 -9.62
C HIS A 131 20.02 -2.20 -9.32
N PHE A 132 18.92 -1.42 -9.29
CA PHE A 132 17.57 -1.98 -9.19
C PHE A 132 17.23 -2.87 -10.40
N ALA A 133 17.61 -2.48 -11.61
CA ALA A 133 17.37 -3.29 -12.81
C ALA A 133 18.04 -4.68 -12.71
N LEU A 134 19.28 -4.72 -12.22
CA LEU A 134 20.01 -5.95 -11.97
C LEU A 134 19.35 -6.79 -10.87
N LEU A 135 18.95 -6.15 -9.77
CA LEU A 135 18.31 -6.82 -8.63
C LEU A 135 16.96 -7.44 -9.00
N LEU A 136 16.14 -6.74 -9.79
CA LEU A 136 14.76 -7.11 -10.09
C LEU A 136 14.61 -7.88 -11.41
N GLY A 137 15.68 -7.94 -12.23
CA GLY A 137 15.67 -8.56 -13.55
C GLY A 137 14.70 -7.91 -14.54
N ARG A 138 14.37 -6.61 -14.35
CA ARG A 138 13.32 -5.91 -15.09
C ARG A 138 13.78 -4.53 -15.56
N ARG A 139 13.07 -3.99 -16.57
CA ARG A 139 13.21 -2.58 -16.94
C ARG A 139 12.78 -1.71 -15.76
N ILE A 140 13.54 -0.65 -15.45
CA ILE A 140 13.18 0.31 -14.41
C ILE A 140 12.57 1.56 -15.03
N VAL A 141 11.45 2.00 -14.47
CA VAL A 141 10.82 3.31 -14.72
C VAL A 141 10.72 4.05 -13.39
N VAL A 142 11.25 5.27 -13.33
CA VAL A 142 11.19 6.10 -12.13
C VAL A 142 9.91 6.93 -12.17
N ILE A 143 9.19 6.99 -11.05
CA ILE A 143 7.87 7.63 -10.96
C ILE A 143 7.93 8.90 -10.10
N GLY A 144 7.44 9.99 -10.71
CA GLY A 144 7.09 11.23 -10.03
C GLY A 144 8.27 12.14 -9.69
N PRO A 145 7.96 13.42 -9.37
CA PRO A 145 8.97 14.38 -8.94
C PRO A 145 9.51 14.02 -7.55
N VAL A 146 10.61 14.68 -7.18
CA VAL A 146 11.19 14.64 -5.84
C VAL A 146 11.01 16.02 -5.20
N PRO A 147 10.38 16.14 -4.01
CA PRO A 147 9.81 15.06 -3.20
C PRO A 147 8.56 14.44 -3.85
N GLN A 148 8.39 13.12 -3.64
CA GLN A 148 7.19 12.42 -4.11
C GLN A 148 5.91 13.03 -3.52
N PRO A 149 4.84 13.14 -4.34
CA PRO A 149 3.60 13.78 -3.92
C PRO A 149 2.76 12.89 -2.98
N VAL A 150 3.05 11.58 -2.94
CA VAL A 150 2.46 10.59 -2.04
C VAL A 150 3.55 9.77 -1.37
N GLY A 151 3.24 9.14 -0.22
CA GLY A 151 4.22 8.36 0.54
C GLY A 151 4.78 7.17 -0.25
N HIS A 152 3.91 6.34 -0.82
CA HIS A 152 4.23 5.16 -1.62
C HIS A 152 3.55 5.21 -2.98
N ILE A 153 4.23 4.77 -4.04
CA ILE A 153 3.65 4.79 -5.39
C ILE A 153 2.53 3.77 -5.58
N ASP A 154 2.48 2.71 -4.78
CA ASP A 154 1.39 1.72 -4.84
C ASP A 154 0.04 2.23 -4.30
N MET A 155 0.04 3.42 -3.71
CA MET A 155 -1.18 4.15 -3.35
C MET A 155 -1.76 4.90 -4.55
N ILE A 156 -1.01 5.07 -5.64
CA ILE A 156 -1.45 5.83 -6.82
C ILE A 156 -1.29 5.08 -8.14
N LEU A 157 -0.50 4.00 -8.20
CA LEU A 157 -0.12 3.36 -9.45
C LEU A 157 -0.23 1.84 -9.33
N THR A 158 -0.95 1.22 -10.28
CA THR A 158 -1.06 -0.24 -10.40
C THR A 158 -0.75 -0.66 -11.83
N PRO A 159 0.36 -1.39 -12.07
CA PRO A 159 0.62 -2.00 -13.37
C PRO A 159 -0.45 -3.05 -13.69
N LEU A 160 -1.00 -3.00 -14.91
CA LEU A 160 -2.03 -3.94 -15.38
C LEU A 160 -1.47 -4.99 -16.36
N GLY A 161 -0.16 -4.93 -16.66
CA GLY A 161 0.49 -5.73 -17.69
C GLY A 161 0.25 -5.18 -19.10
N GLY A 162 0.98 -5.72 -20.08
CA GLY A 162 0.84 -5.35 -21.50
C GLY A 162 1.04 -3.86 -21.79
N GLY A 163 1.90 -3.19 -21.01
CA GLY A 163 2.18 -1.76 -21.13
C GLY A 163 1.03 -0.85 -20.65
N LYS A 164 0.08 -1.37 -19.85
CA LYS A 164 -1.02 -0.58 -19.27
C LYS A 164 -0.81 -0.33 -17.78
N ILE A 165 -1.22 0.85 -17.33
CA ILE A 165 -1.11 1.30 -15.95
C ILE A 165 -2.44 1.90 -15.52
N LEU A 166 -2.92 1.54 -14.33
CA LEU A 166 -3.97 2.27 -13.64
C LEU A 166 -3.33 3.32 -12.74
N LEU A 167 -3.75 4.58 -12.88
CA LEU A 167 -3.22 5.72 -12.13
C LEU A 167 -4.35 6.45 -11.39
N ALA A 168 -4.10 6.83 -10.15
CA ALA A 168 -5.01 7.61 -9.33
C ALA A 168 -5.38 8.96 -9.98
N ASP A 169 -6.63 9.36 -9.82
CA ASP A 169 -7.21 10.61 -10.28
C ASP A 169 -7.81 11.40 -9.10
N PRO A 170 -7.04 12.36 -8.55
CA PRO A 170 -7.47 13.16 -7.42
C PRO A 170 -8.61 14.13 -7.76
N ASN A 171 -8.66 14.64 -8.99
CA ASN A 171 -9.76 15.51 -9.42
C ASN A 171 -11.08 14.74 -9.46
N TRP A 172 -11.06 13.53 -10.03
CA TRP A 172 -12.25 12.69 -10.08
C TRP A 172 -12.74 12.31 -8.67
N GLY A 173 -11.84 11.92 -7.77
CA GLY A 173 -12.21 11.64 -6.39
C GLY A 173 -12.77 12.87 -5.65
N ALA A 174 -12.14 14.03 -5.84
CA ALA A 174 -12.60 15.30 -5.29
C ALA A 174 -14.00 15.70 -5.79
N GLU A 175 -14.28 15.53 -7.09
CA GLU A 175 -15.60 15.81 -7.68
C GLU A 175 -16.70 14.89 -7.13
N ILE A 176 -16.39 13.61 -6.90
CA ILE A 176 -17.34 12.68 -6.25
C ILE A 176 -17.61 13.14 -4.82
N ALA A 177 -16.57 13.39 -4.02
CA ALA A 177 -16.72 13.78 -2.63
C ALA A 177 -17.43 15.13 -2.45
N GLU A 178 -17.13 16.12 -3.30
CA GLU A 178 -17.82 17.42 -3.31
C GLU A 178 -19.31 17.28 -3.60
N ARG A 179 -19.68 16.40 -4.54
CA ARG A 179 -21.09 16.09 -4.81
C ARG A 179 -21.75 15.42 -3.62
N GLU A 180 -21.10 14.44 -2.98
CA GLU A 180 -21.65 13.77 -1.79
C GLU A 180 -21.83 14.73 -0.59
N LEU A 181 -20.91 15.67 -0.40
CA LEU A 181 -21.05 16.73 0.61
C LEU A 181 -22.30 17.60 0.39
N LEU A 182 -22.70 17.81 -0.87
CA LEU A 182 -23.90 18.59 -1.21
C LEU A 182 -25.17 17.74 -1.17
N ASP A 183 -25.14 16.56 -1.79
CA ASP A 183 -26.32 15.73 -2.03
C ASP A 183 -26.67 14.84 -0.83
N SER A 184 -25.68 14.45 -0.02
CA SER A 184 -25.82 13.50 1.09
C SER A 184 -24.87 13.79 2.27
N PRO A 185 -24.88 15.02 2.84
CA PRO A 185 -23.94 15.43 3.89
C PRO A 185 -23.93 14.51 5.12
N ARG A 186 -25.08 13.93 5.49
CA ARG A 186 -25.15 12.97 6.61
C ARG A 186 -24.38 11.68 6.34
N GLN A 187 -24.35 11.19 5.10
CA GLN A 187 -23.59 9.98 4.77
C GLN A 187 -22.09 10.22 4.87
N VAL A 188 -21.64 11.43 4.50
CA VAL A 188 -20.24 11.84 4.64
C VAL A 188 -19.85 11.94 6.12
N GLU A 189 -20.71 12.58 6.93
CA GLU A 189 -20.52 12.66 8.39
C GLU A 189 -20.50 11.27 9.05
N ASP A 190 -21.42 10.38 8.67
CA ASP A 190 -21.46 8.99 9.17
C ASP A 190 -20.18 8.22 8.81
N PHE A 191 -19.65 8.42 7.60
CA PHE A 191 -18.36 7.86 7.18
C PHE A 191 -17.20 8.37 8.04
N GLU A 192 -17.13 9.69 8.28
CA GLU A 192 -16.09 10.31 9.09
C GLU A 192 -16.15 9.85 10.55
N LEU A 193 -17.35 9.83 11.14
CA LEU A 193 -17.59 9.32 12.50
C LEU A 193 -17.16 7.85 12.62
N ARG A 194 -17.51 7.01 11.64
CA ARG A 194 -17.11 5.61 11.65
C ARG A 194 -15.60 5.44 11.52
N ALA A 195 -14.95 6.22 10.65
CA ALA A 195 -13.50 6.21 10.52
C ALA A 195 -12.81 6.63 11.83
N GLU A 196 -13.39 7.59 12.53
CA GLU A 196 -12.93 8.08 13.82
C GLU A 196 -13.10 7.01 14.91
N GLU A 197 -14.29 6.45 15.06
CA GLU A 197 -14.60 5.40 16.04
C GLU A 197 -13.75 4.15 15.86
N MET A 198 -13.52 3.73 14.62
CA MET A 198 -12.76 2.53 14.28
C MET A 198 -11.25 2.78 14.12
N PHE A 199 -10.75 3.97 14.47
CA PHE A 199 -9.33 4.31 14.34
C PHE A 199 -8.42 3.28 15.00
N PHE A 200 -8.74 2.85 16.22
CA PHE A 200 -7.98 1.80 16.94
C PHE A 200 -8.53 0.38 16.73
N GLY A 201 -9.40 0.17 15.74
CA GLY A 201 -10.07 -1.10 15.50
C GLY A 201 -11.18 -1.45 16.50
N HIS A 202 -11.41 -0.62 17.52
CA HIS A 202 -12.48 -0.83 18.50
C HIS A 202 -13.06 0.51 19.00
N PRO A 203 -14.39 0.69 19.02
CA PRO A 203 -15.05 1.97 19.32
C PRO A 203 -14.87 2.44 20.77
N GLU A 204 -14.50 1.56 21.69
CA GLU A 204 -14.26 1.91 23.10
C GLU A 204 -12.81 2.37 23.38
N ILE A 205 -11.90 2.23 22.41
CA ILE A 205 -10.51 2.67 22.56
C ILE A 205 -10.40 4.11 22.06
N HIS A 206 -10.07 5.05 22.96
CA HIS A 206 -9.95 6.48 22.63
C HIS A 206 -8.50 6.98 22.60
N GLU A 207 -7.60 6.25 23.25
CA GLU A 207 -6.17 6.53 23.26
C GLU A 207 -5.35 5.26 23.46
N LEU A 208 -4.12 5.26 22.93
CA LEU A 208 -3.12 4.23 23.17
C LEU A 208 -1.84 4.89 23.70
N LYS A 209 -1.25 4.30 24.74
CA LYS A 209 0.06 4.70 25.27
C LYS A 209 1.15 3.89 24.59
N GLN A 210 2.13 4.59 24.01
CA GLN A 210 3.32 4.00 23.43
C GLN A 210 4.36 3.67 24.52
N PRO A 211 5.33 2.78 24.23
CA PRO A 211 6.40 2.43 25.18
C PRO A 211 7.24 3.61 25.67
N ASP A 212 7.32 4.69 24.89
CA ASP A 212 8.04 5.93 25.21
C ASP A 212 7.17 6.96 25.95
N GLU A 213 6.03 6.52 26.50
CA GLU A 213 5.02 7.32 27.20
C GLU A 213 4.27 8.33 26.32
N GLN A 214 4.50 8.36 25.00
CA GLN A 214 3.67 9.16 24.11
C GLN A 214 2.26 8.57 24.00
N THR A 215 1.25 9.44 23.95
CA THR A 215 -0.14 9.01 23.77
C THR A 215 -0.58 9.31 22.34
N ILE A 216 -1.03 8.28 21.62
CA ILE A 216 -1.81 8.46 20.39
C ILE A 216 -3.27 8.61 20.80
N LYS A 217 -3.91 9.69 20.36
CA LYS A 217 -5.35 9.89 20.54
C LYS A 217 -6.08 9.59 19.25
N ARG A 218 -7.35 9.25 19.39
CA ARG A 218 -8.30 9.22 18.27
C ARG A 218 -8.27 10.59 17.54
N PRO A 219 -8.22 10.63 16.20
CA PRO A 219 -8.32 11.88 15.45
C PRO A 219 -9.71 12.49 15.56
N GLU A 220 -9.85 13.76 15.22
CA GLU A 220 -11.14 14.37 14.90
C GLU A 220 -11.26 14.39 13.37
N LEU A 221 -12.24 13.65 12.82
CA LEU A 221 -12.38 13.48 11.36
C LEU A 221 -13.61 14.17 10.77
N VAL A 222 -14.61 14.51 11.59
CA VAL A 222 -15.84 15.15 11.12
C VAL A 222 -15.55 16.49 10.44
N GLY A 223 -16.07 16.66 9.23
CA GLY A 223 -15.87 17.83 8.36
C GLY A 223 -14.60 17.81 7.53
N ARG A 224 -13.71 16.82 7.70
CA ARG A 224 -12.40 16.79 7.02
C ARG A 224 -12.45 16.30 5.58
N THR A 225 -13.57 15.76 5.12
CA THR A 225 -13.78 15.45 3.69
C THR A 225 -13.66 16.70 2.83
N GLY A 226 -14.07 17.87 3.34
CA GLY A 226 -13.87 19.15 2.64
C GLY A 226 -12.38 19.50 2.46
N GLU A 227 -11.55 19.23 3.47
CA GLU A 227 -10.08 19.37 3.36
C GLU A 227 -9.52 18.38 2.34
N ALA A 228 -9.96 17.13 2.37
CA ALA A 228 -9.53 16.09 1.43
C ALA A 228 -9.86 16.45 -0.03
N VAL A 229 -11.00 17.10 -0.28
CA VAL A 229 -11.36 17.64 -1.60
C VAL A 229 -10.35 18.69 -2.05
N ALA A 230 -10.05 19.67 -1.20
CA ALA A 230 -9.09 20.75 -1.52
C ALA A 230 -7.69 20.19 -1.80
N ASP A 231 -7.17 19.34 -0.92
CA ASP A 231 -5.84 18.74 -1.05
C ASP A 231 -5.73 17.83 -2.28
N SER A 232 -6.79 17.08 -2.59
CA SER A 232 -6.82 16.24 -3.80
C SER A 232 -6.76 17.10 -5.07
N ARG A 233 -7.44 18.26 -5.10
CA ARG A 233 -7.32 19.20 -6.23
C ARG A 233 -5.91 19.76 -6.38
N GLU A 234 -5.20 20.04 -5.29
CA GLU A 234 -3.79 20.45 -5.34
C GLU A 234 -2.88 19.33 -5.87
N LEU A 235 -3.14 18.08 -5.48
CA LEU A 235 -2.36 16.91 -5.89
C LEU A 235 -2.54 16.57 -7.39
N ALA A 236 -3.69 16.89 -7.97
CA ALA A 236 -4.06 16.45 -9.32
C ALA A 236 -3.02 16.81 -10.38
N GLY A 237 -2.47 18.03 -10.37
CA GLY A 237 -1.47 18.46 -11.35
C GLY A 237 -0.19 17.61 -11.34
N ALA A 238 0.22 17.12 -10.18
CA ALA A 238 1.38 16.22 -10.06
C ALA A 238 1.09 14.85 -10.69
N LEU A 239 -0.11 14.28 -10.46
CA LEU A 239 -0.47 12.98 -11.04
C LEU A 239 -0.80 13.07 -12.54
N ASP A 240 -1.27 14.21 -13.02
CA ASP A 240 -1.42 14.47 -14.45
C ASP A 240 -0.07 14.55 -15.16
N SER A 241 0.93 15.15 -14.51
CA SER A 241 2.31 15.18 -15.02
C SER A 241 2.91 13.77 -15.11
N ILE A 242 2.68 12.94 -14.09
CA ILE A 242 3.09 11.51 -14.10
C ILE A 242 2.38 10.76 -15.25
N ALA A 243 1.08 10.99 -15.45
CA ALA A 243 0.33 10.37 -16.54
C ALA A 243 0.93 10.72 -17.91
N GLN A 244 1.23 12.00 -18.14
CA GLN A 244 1.83 12.48 -19.39
C GLN A 244 3.22 11.87 -19.63
N GLU A 245 4.03 11.77 -18.57
CA GLU A 245 5.35 11.15 -18.65
C GLU A 245 5.24 9.66 -19.02
N LEU A 246 4.35 8.91 -18.36
CA LEU A 246 4.09 7.50 -18.67
C LEU A 246 3.63 7.30 -20.12
N VAL A 247 2.71 8.14 -20.60
CA VAL A 247 2.26 8.13 -22.01
C VAL A 247 3.41 8.41 -22.96
N SER A 248 4.27 9.38 -22.65
CA SER A 248 5.45 9.70 -23.48
C SER A 248 6.46 8.55 -23.56
N GLN A 249 6.47 7.67 -22.56
CA GLN A 249 7.29 6.46 -22.50
C GLN A 249 6.63 5.24 -23.16
N GLY A 250 5.41 5.39 -23.71
CA GLY A 250 4.69 4.37 -24.46
C GLY A 250 3.69 3.55 -23.63
N PHE A 251 3.40 3.94 -22.40
CA PHE A 251 2.39 3.26 -21.58
C PHE A 251 0.97 3.76 -21.89
N GLY A 252 0.00 2.84 -21.87
CA GLY A 252 -1.41 3.18 -21.78
C GLY A 252 -1.76 3.52 -20.33
N VAL A 253 -2.40 4.67 -20.09
CA VAL A 253 -2.77 5.11 -18.75
C VAL A 253 -4.29 5.15 -18.62
N GLU A 254 -4.81 4.35 -17.70
CA GLU A 254 -6.20 4.36 -17.24
C GLU A 254 -6.28 5.11 -15.90
N ARG A 255 -7.44 5.66 -15.57
CA ARG A 255 -7.64 6.50 -14.38
C ARG A 255 -8.65 5.89 -13.41
N VAL A 256 -8.46 6.13 -12.12
CA VAL A 256 -9.35 5.66 -11.05
C VAL A 256 -9.49 6.72 -9.96
N PRO A 257 -10.68 6.95 -9.36
CA PRO A 257 -10.83 8.00 -8.35
C PRO A 257 -9.89 7.82 -7.17
N TYR A 258 -9.45 8.92 -6.59
CA TYR A 258 -8.56 8.94 -5.42
C TYR A 258 -8.90 10.15 -4.55
N LEU A 259 -8.95 9.96 -3.24
CA LEU A 259 -9.22 11.04 -2.29
C LEU A 259 -8.26 10.93 -1.10
N SER A 260 -7.55 12.00 -0.78
CA SER A 260 -6.68 12.04 0.39
C SER A 260 -6.48 13.46 0.91
N VAL A 261 -6.16 13.56 2.19
CA VAL A 261 -5.54 14.77 2.76
C VAL A 261 -4.03 14.69 2.54
N ARG A 262 -3.40 15.84 2.31
CA ARG A 262 -1.96 15.94 2.12
C ARG A 262 -1.25 15.51 3.41
N SER A 263 -0.23 14.66 3.27
CA SER A 263 0.66 14.34 4.40
C SER A 263 1.25 15.64 4.95
N SER A 264 1.12 15.83 6.26
CA SER A 264 1.60 17.01 6.99
C SER A 264 3.12 17.21 6.90
N ASN A 265 3.88 16.21 6.42
CA ASN A 265 5.31 16.32 6.20
C ASN A 265 5.78 15.70 4.87
N PRO A 266 5.77 16.46 3.76
CA PRO A 266 6.28 15.97 2.47
C PRO A 266 7.79 15.69 2.48
N GLU A 267 8.56 16.21 3.44
CA GLU A 267 10.01 15.93 3.55
C GLU A 267 10.29 14.51 4.04
N THR A 268 9.35 13.91 4.77
CA THR A 268 9.45 12.52 5.23
C THR A 268 8.79 11.49 4.30
N ASN A 269 8.08 11.94 3.27
CA ASN A 269 7.47 11.03 2.30
C ASN A 269 8.56 10.19 1.62
N GLY A 270 8.44 8.87 1.65
CA GLY A 270 9.42 7.95 1.05
C GLY A 270 10.76 7.83 1.81
N VAL A 271 10.88 8.39 3.02
CA VAL A 271 12.00 8.08 3.92
C VAL A 271 11.80 6.68 4.48
N VAL A 272 12.79 5.81 4.21
CA VAL A 272 12.71 4.37 4.52
C VAL A 272 12.42 4.13 5.99
N GLY A 273 11.24 3.57 6.29
CA GLY A 273 10.82 3.24 7.65
C GLY A 273 10.37 4.43 8.50
N SER A 274 10.07 5.57 7.88
CA SER A 274 9.47 6.72 8.57
C SER A 274 7.99 6.45 8.89
N ARG A 275 7.52 6.88 10.07
CA ARG A 275 6.10 6.88 10.42
C ARG A 275 5.45 8.16 9.89
N ALA A 276 4.26 8.05 9.31
CA ALA A 276 3.44 9.24 9.03
C ALA A 276 3.20 10.01 10.34
N ALA A 277 3.37 11.33 10.29
CA ALA A 277 3.20 12.21 11.44
C ALA A 277 1.71 12.38 11.75
N GLY A 278 1.23 11.60 12.71
CA GLY A 278 -0.09 11.74 13.32
C GLY A 278 -1.24 11.08 12.54
N PRO A 279 -2.41 10.94 13.20
CA PRO A 279 -3.59 10.36 12.59
C PRO A 279 -4.13 11.30 11.50
N ASN A 280 -4.33 10.76 10.31
CA ASN A 280 -4.77 11.52 9.14
C ASN A 280 -6.15 11.04 8.69
N TYR A 281 -6.83 11.92 7.94
CA TYR A 281 -7.98 11.50 7.15
C TYR A 281 -7.60 10.28 6.28
N PRO A 282 -8.49 9.28 6.15
CA PRO A 282 -8.15 8.06 5.43
C PRO A 282 -7.76 8.32 3.98
N VAL A 283 -6.67 7.71 3.50
CA VAL A 283 -6.29 7.74 2.08
C VAL A 283 -7.16 6.75 1.32
N LEU A 284 -8.13 7.26 0.57
CA LEU A 284 -9.09 6.46 -0.20
C LEU A 284 -8.53 6.21 -1.61
N THR A 285 -7.91 5.04 -1.80
CA THR A 285 -7.28 4.64 -3.06
C THR A 285 -7.81 3.31 -3.58
N TYR A 286 -8.06 3.23 -4.88
CA TYR A 286 -8.42 1.97 -5.53
C TYR A 286 -7.25 1.40 -6.35
N ASN A 287 -6.03 1.90 -6.13
CA ASN A 287 -4.80 1.35 -6.69
C ASN A 287 -4.12 0.33 -5.77
N ASN A 288 -4.33 0.44 -4.46
CA ASN A 288 -3.70 -0.41 -3.47
C ASN A 288 -4.46 -1.74 -3.34
N VAL A 289 -4.39 -2.55 -4.40
CA VAL A 289 -5.19 -3.76 -4.59
C VAL A 289 -4.33 -5.02 -4.63
N LEU A 290 -4.99 -6.18 -4.58
CA LEU A 290 -4.40 -7.45 -5.01
C LEU A 290 -5.03 -7.86 -6.34
N ILE A 291 -4.19 -8.32 -7.28
CA ILE A 291 -4.62 -8.85 -8.57
C ILE A 291 -4.17 -10.31 -8.71
N GLU A 292 -4.99 -11.13 -9.34
CA GLU A 292 -4.78 -12.57 -9.51
C GLU A 292 -5.37 -13.02 -10.85
N GLU A 293 -4.68 -13.91 -11.56
CA GLU A 293 -5.26 -14.68 -12.65
C GLU A 293 -5.58 -16.09 -12.16
N ALA A 294 -6.84 -16.52 -12.26
CA ALA A 294 -7.24 -17.86 -11.87
C ALA A 294 -8.25 -18.44 -12.87
N GLY A 295 -7.94 -19.60 -13.44
CA GLY A 295 -8.82 -20.26 -14.40
C GLY A 295 -9.06 -19.46 -15.69
N GLY A 296 -8.12 -18.60 -16.08
CA GLY A 296 -8.24 -17.69 -17.23
C GLY A 296 -9.10 -16.45 -16.97
N GLU A 297 -9.58 -16.25 -15.73
CA GLU A 297 -10.25 -15.01 -15.30
C GLU A 297 -9.27 -14.11 -14.54
N GLN A 298 -9.36 -12.81 -14.78
CA GLN A 298 -8.65 -11.79 -14.00
C GLN A 298 -9.51 -11.38 -12.79
N HIS A 299 -8.94 -11.42 -11.60
CA HIS A 299 -9.59 -11.02 -10.35
C HIS A 299 -8.89 -9.82 -9.74
N ALA A 300 -9.67 -8.89 -9.18
CA ALA A 300 -9.16 -7.75 -8.42
C ALA A 300 -9.84 -7.73 -7.05
N TYR A 301 -9.02 -7.74 -5.99
CA TYR A 301 -9.46 -7.53 -4.61
C TYR A 301 -9.27 -6.06 -4.28
N VAL A 302 -10.38 -5.33 -4.20
CA VAL A 302 -10.37 -3.88 -4.22
C VAL A 302 -10.90 -3.35 -2.88
N PRO A 303 -10.23 -2.37 -2.24
CA PRO A 303 -10.71 -1.77 -1.00
C PRO A 303 -12.14 -1.23 -1.09
N ARG A 304 -12.88 -1.36 0.01
CA ARG A 304 -14.12 -0.62 0.27
C ARG A 304 -13.97 0.22 1.53
N TYR A 305 -14.28 1.50 1.44
CA TYR A 305 -14.06 2.47 2.51
C TYR A 305 -15.35 2.96 3.20
N SER A 306 -16.52 2.52 2.72
CA SER A 306 -17.84 2.96 3.20
C SER A 306 -18.17 4.41 2.84
N LEU A 307 -17.54 4.94 1.79
CA LEU A 307 -17.98 6.15 1.11
C LEU A 307 -18.59 5.73 -0.22
N ASP A 308 -19.87 5.34 -0.18
CA ASP A 308 -20.54 4.51 -1.19
C ASP A 308 -20.39 5.01 -2.63
N ALA A 309 -20.43 6.33 -2.84
CA ALA A 309 -20.26 6.89 -4.17
C ALA A 309 -18.85 6.70 -4.71
N LEU A 310 -17.84 6.92 -3.88
CA LEU A 310 -16.44 6.72 -4.26
C LEU A 310 -16.16 5.23 -4.48
N ASP A 311 -16.66 4.37 -3.58
CA ASP A 311 -16.49 2.91 -3.67
C ASP A 311 -17.10 2.35 -4.96
N ARG A 312 -18.33 2.79 -5.28
CA ARG A 312 -19.03 2.38 -6.50
C ARG A 312 -18.25 2.72 -7.76
N GLU A 313 -17.77 3.96 -7.87
CA GLU A 313 -17.01 4.42 -9.04
C GLU A 313 -15.64 3.72 -9.14
N GLY A 314 -14.90 3.62 -8.03
CA GLY A 314 -13.63 2.91 -7.98
C GLY A 314 -13.76 1.43 -8.38
N HIS A 315 -14.78 0.74 -7.89
CA HIS A 315 -15.04 -0.66 -8.28
C HIS A 315 -15.53 -0.78 -9.74
N ALA A 316 -16.26 0.20 -10.26
CA ALA A 316 -16.71 0.20 -11.64
C ALA A 316 -15.54 0.27 -12.62
N VAL A 317 -14.50 1.06 -12.33
CA VAL A 317 -13.27 1.10 -13.14
C VAL A 317 -12.65 -0.29 -13.28
N TRP A 318 -12.45 -1.00 -12.18
CA TRP A 318 -11.90 -2.36 -12.21
C TRP A 318 -12.76 -3.35 -13.02
N ARG A 319 -14.10 -3.27 -12.90
CA ARG A 319 -15.01 -4.09 -13.73
C ARG A 319 -14.90 -3.76 -15.21
N ASN A 320 -14.79 -2.47 -15.56
CA ASN A 320 -14.65 -2.01 -16.94
C ASN A 320 -13.31 -2.42 -17.57
N LEU A 321 -12.26 -2.59 -16.75
CA LEU A 321 -10.98 -3.16 -17.16
C LEU A 321 -11.04 -4.68 -17.38
N GLY A 322 -12.19 -5.33 -17.12
CA GLY A 322 -12.40 -6.76 -17.34
C GLY A 322 -12.13 -7.64 -16.12
N TYR A 323 -11.87 -7.05 -14.95
CA TYR A 323 -11.65 -7.82 -13.73
C TYR A 323 -12.96 -8.22 -13.06
N ARG A 324 -12.99 -9.43 -12.51
CA ARG A 324 -13.97 -9.81 -11.49
C ARG A 324 -13.56 -9.16 -10.17
N VAL A 325 -14.34 -8.16 -9.75
CA VAL A 325 -14.08 -7.37 -8.55
C VAL A 325 -14.62 -8.05 -7.29
N HIS A 326 -13.75 -8.17 -6.30
CA HIS A 326 -14.04 -8.64 -4.94
C HIS A 326 -13.77 -7.51 -3.95
N PRO A 327 -14.82 -6.80 -3.49
CA PRO A 327 -14.66 -5.74 -2.49
C PRO A 327 -14.11 -6.29 -1.17
N ILE A 328 -13.13 -5.60 -0.58
CA ILE A 328 -12.58 -5.90 0.73
C ILE A 328 -12.99 -4.80 1.70
N ASP A 329 -13.89 -5.14 2.62
CA ASP A 329 -14.43 -4.24 3.62
C ASP A 329 -13.41 -3.88 4.71
N GLU A 330 -13.75 -2.88 5.52
CA GLU A 330 -13.03 -2.47 6.74
C GLU A 330 -11.60 -1.96 6.53
N LEU A 331 -11.27 -1.51 5.31
CA LEU A 331 -9.96 -0.92 5.03
C LEU A 331 -9.87 0.57 5.36
N THR A 332 -10.94 1.20 5.83
CA THR A 332 -10.94 2.58 6.32
C THR A 332 -9.97 2.76 7.49
N THR A 333 -9.96 1.83 8.46
CA THR A 333 -9.02 1.87 9.59
C THR A 333 -7.57 1.87 9.08
N SER A 334 -7.21 0.91 8.22
CA SER A 334 -5.88 0.87 7.58
C SER A 334 -5.56 2.19 6.87
N ALA A 335 -6.53 2.75 6.14
CA ALA A 335 -6.36 3.99 5.38
C ALA A 335 -6.08 5.21 6.25
N THR A 336 -6.60 5.26 7.49
CA THR A 336 -6.26 6.33 8.45
C THR A 336 -4.80 6.29 8.90
N TYR A 337 -4.15 5.12 8.82
CA TYR A 337 -2.72 4.93 9.06
C TYR A 337 -1.87 5.09 7.79
N GLY A 338 -2.47 5.49 6.68
CA GLY A 338 -1.77 5.78 5.42
C GLY A 338 -1.52 4.56 4.52
N GLY A 339 -2.09 3.40 4.81
CA GLY A 339 -1.96 2.19 3.99
C GLY A 339 -3.31 1.57 3.63
N SER A 340 -3.34 0.60 2.71
CA SER A 340 -4.57 -0.16 2.41
C SER A 340 -4.26 -1.64 2.20
N LEU A 341 -5.04 -2.33 1.36
CA LEU A 341 -4.99 -3.79 1.23
C LEU A 341 -3.60 -4.32 0.89
N ARG A 342 -2.97 -3.75 -0.15
CA ARG A 342 -1.65 -4.18 -0.60
C ARG A 342 -0.58 -3.84 0.43
N CYS A 343 -0.67 -2.73 1.15
CA CYS A 343 0.28 -2.40 2.21
C CYS A 343 0.29 -3.46 3.32
N ALA A 344 -0.88 -4.05 3.62
CA ALA A 344 -1.06 -5.05 4.67
C ALA A 344 -0.73 -6.50 4.23
N VAL A 345 -0.34 -6.72 2.96
CA VAL A 345 -0.13 -8.07 2.41
C VAL A 345 1.12 -8.12 1.53
N LYS A 346 1.93 -9.17 1.70
CA LYS A 346 2.97 -9.53 0.73
C LYS A 346 2.55 -10.76 -0.07
N VAL A 347 2.52 -10.64 -1.40
CA VAL A 347 2.34 -11.78 -2.30
C VAL A 347 3.67 -12.53 -2.45
N LEU A 348 3.72 -13.78 -1.98
CA LEU A 348 4.93 -14.61 -1.99
C LEU A 348 5.05 -15.49 -3.25
N ALA A 349 3.92 -15.90 -3.81
CA ALA A 349 3.86 -16.67 -5.04
C ALA A 349 2.54 -16.37 -5.76
N ARG A 350 2.56 -16.46 -7.08
CA ARG A 350 1.39 -16.37 -7.96
C ARG A 350 1.19 -17.70 -8.66
#